data_AF-A0A7X7YAN8-F1
#
_entry.id   AF-A0A7X7YAN8-F1
#
_cell.length_a   1.000
_cell.length_b   1.000
_cell.length_c   1.000
_cell.angle_alpha   90.00
_cell.angle_beta   90.00
_cell.angle_gamma   90.00
#
_symmetry.space_group_name_H-M   'P 1'
#
loop_
_entity.id
_entity.type
_entity.pdbx_description
1 polymer ?
#
loop_
_entity_poly.entity_id
_entity_poly.type
_entity_poly.pdbx_seq_one_letter_code
_entity_poly.pdbx_strand_id
1 'polypeptide(L)'
;MYKPMFERDLLYPTGNLPEPGSVHIAVLNPDVLGKLPILITPKTIHNPLEYTNVLIDIIQADIFDRIRINIKEQGIFFFKVGENECVKLVYENGKQVAEKCQSII
;
A
#
# COMPACT_ATOMS: atom_id res chain seq x y z
N MET A 1 2.56 -15.76 11.09
CA MET A 1 1.28 -15.14 10.68
C MET A 1 1.26 -13.74 11.25
N TYR A 2 1.54 -12.72 10.44
CA TYR A 2 1.47 -11.34 10.90
C TYR A 2 0.00 -10.98 11.10
N LYS A 3 -0.37 -10.58 12.32
CA LYS A 3 -1.71 -10.05 12.59
C LYS A 3 -1.67 -8.55 12.31
N PRO A 4 -2.38 -8.05 11.29
CA PRO A 4 -2.45 -6.62 11.04
C PRO A 4 -3.16 -5.91 12.19
N MET A 5 -2.73 -4.67 12.45
CA MET A 5 -3.37 -3.78 13.41
C MET A 5 -4.68 -3.21 12.86
N PHE A 6 -4.74 -3.05 11.54
CA PHE A 6 -5.87 -2.48 10.83
C PHE A 6 -5.92 -3.07 9.42
N GLU A 7 -7.13 -3.36 8.96
CA GLU A 7 -7.38 -3.83 7.59
C GLU A 7 -8.58 -3.11 7.00
N ARG A 8 -8.52 -2.83 5.69
CA ARG A 8 -9.65 -2.27 4.96
C ARG A 8 -9.54 -2.53 3.47
N ASP A 9 -10.66 -2.81 2.84
CA ASP A 9 -10.75 -2.83 1.39
C ASP A 9 -11.00 -1.42 0.86
N LEU A 10 -10.26 -1.02 -0.17
CA LEU A 10 -10.38 0.27 -0.85
C LEU A 10 -10.66 0.08 -2.33
N LEU A 11 -11.39 1.04 -2.90
CA LEU A 11 -11.56 1.19 -4.34
C LEU A 11 -10.65 2.30 -4.85
N TYR A 12 -10.16 2.15 -6.08
CA TYR A 12 -9.39 3.18 -6.77
C TYR A 12 -9.83 3.29 -8.23
N PRO A 13 -9.76 4.48 -8.83
CA PRO A 13 -10.11 4.67 -10.23
C PRO A 13 -9.09 3.97 -11.13
N THR A 14 -9.58 3.42 -12.24
CA THR A 14 -8.76 2.85 -13.32
C THR A 14 -8.97 3.66 -14.59
N GLY A 15 -8.28 3.29 -15.67
CA GLY A 15 -8.59 3.84 -17.00
C GLY A 15 -10.01 3.52 -17.50
N ASN A 16 -10.74 2.60 -16.87
CA ASN A 16 -12.10 2.21 -17.23
C ASN A 16 -13.09 2.54 -16.09
N LEU A 17 -13.85 3.62 -16.23
CA LEU A 17 -14.72 4.16 -15.18
C LEU A 17 -15.72 3.14 -14.56
N PRO A 18 -16.37 2.25 -15.33
CA PRO A 18 -17.28 1.24 -14.78
C PRO A 18 -16.56 0.08 -14.05
N GLU A 19 -15.24 -0.01 -14.15
CA GLU A 19 -14.41 -1.09 -13.60
C GLU A 19 -13.36 -0.51 -12.65
N PRO A 20 -13.75 -0.11 -11.43
CA PRO A 20 -12.80 0.34 -10.43
C PRO A 20 -11.90 -0.82 -9.99
N GLY A 21 -10.66 -0.48 -9.70
CA GLY A 21 -9.75 -1.42 -9.07
C GLY A 21 -10.09 -1.56 -7.59
N SER A 22 -9.81 -2.73 -7.02
CA SER A 22 -9.94 -2.95 -5.58
C SER A 22 -8.66 -3.52 -5.01
N VAL A 23 -8.30 -3.03 -3.83
CA VAL A 23 -7.19 -3.56 -3.03
C VAL A 23 -7.66 -3.86 -1.60
N HIS A 24 -7.10 -4.91 -1.04
CA HIS A 24 -7.08 -5.13 0.40
C HIS A 24 -5.85 -4.44 0.99
N ILE A 25 -6.06 -3.55 1.96
CA ILE A 25 -5.02 -2.88 2.72
C ILE A 25 -4.89 -3.52 4.08
N ALA A 26 -3.67 -3.87 4.46
CA ALA A 26 -3.35 -4.32 5.82
C ALA A 26 -2.18 -3.51 6.38
N VAL A 27 -2.42 -2.82 7.49
CA VAL A 27 -1.40 -2.05 8.22
C VAL A 27 -0.83 -2.93 9.32
N LEU A 28 0.48 -3.18 9.28
CA LEU A 28 1.17 -4.01 10.25
C LEU A 28 1.67 -3.19 11.44
N ASN A 29 2.19 -3.87 12.45
CA ASN A 29 2.91 -3.21 13.55
C ASN A 29 4.09 -2.40 13.00
N PRO A 30 4.37 -1.21 13.56
CA PRO A 30 5.56 -0.45 13.19
C PRO A 30 6.82 -1.29 13.34
N ASP A 31 7.80 -1.06 12.47
CA ASP A 31 9.11 -1.69 12.58
C ASP A 31 9.95 -1.08 13.72
N VAL A 32 11.18 -1.57 13.89
CA VAL A 32 12.10 -1.09 14.93
C VAL A 32 12.51 0.38 14.78
N LEU A 33 12.30 0.97 13.60
CA LEU A 33 12.54 2.38 13.30
C LEU A 33 11.25 3.22 13.37
N GLY A 34 10.12 2.61 13.76
CA GLY A 34 8.81 3.26 13.81
C GLY A 34 8.17 3.47 12.44
N LYS A 35 8.71 2.88 11.37
CA LYS A 35 8.08 2.91 10.05
C LYS A 35 6.86 2.00 10.02
N LEU A 36 5.88 2.36 9.21
CA LEU A 36 4.59 1.66 9.11
C LEU A 36 4.54 0.78 7.87
N PRO A 37 4.65 -0.56 8.01
CA PRO A 37 4.46 -1.45 6.88
C PRO A 37 2.97 -1.49 6.47
N ILE A 38 2.71 -1.22 5.20
CA ILE A 38 1.38 -1.23 4.60
C ILE A 38 1.40 -2.22 3.44
N LEU A 39 0.70 -3.33 3.61
CA LEU A 39 0.47 -4.29 2.54
C LEU A 39 -0.69 -3.84 1.67
N ILE A 40 -0.49 -3.94 0.36
CA ILE A 40 -1.48 -3.65 -0.68
C ILE A 40 -1.63 -4.92 -1.52
N THR A 41 -2.77 -5.60 -1.39
CA THR A 41 -3.06 -6.82 -2.13
C THR A 41 -4.17 -6.58 -3.15
N PRO A 42 -3.93 -6.82 -4.45
CA PRO A 42 -4.98 -6.68 -5.47
C PRO A 42 -6.13 -7.66 -5.21
N LYS A 43 -7.36 -7.17 -5.37
CA LYS A 43 -8.60 -7.99 -5.39
C LYS A 43 -9.23 -8.07 -6.78
N THR A 44 -8.68 -7.33 -7.74
CA THR A 44 -9.13 -7.24 -9.13
C THR A 44 -7.97 -7.50 -10.08
N ILE A 45 -8.27 -7.66 -11.37
CA ILE A 45 -7.25 -7.86 -12.42
C ILE A 45 -6.36 -6.63 -12.65
N HIS A 46 -6.80 -5.44 -12.22
CA HIS A 46 -6.03 -4.22 -12.36
C HIS A 46 -4.78 -4.25 -11.48
N ASN A 47 -3.63 -3.94 -12.09
CA ASN A 47 -2.33 -3.89 -11.42
C ASN A 47 -2.22 -2.62 -10.56
N PRO A 48 -2.18 -2.72 -9.21
CA PRO A 48 -2.13 -1.56 -8.33
C PRO A 48 -0.87 -0.69 -8.52
N LEU A 49 0.23 -1.26 -9.02
CA LEU A 49 1.48 -0.53 -9.23
C LEU A 49 1.34 0.59 -10.27
N GLU A 50 0.46 0.42 -11.26
CA GLU A 50 0.16 1.44 -12.28
C GLU A 50 -0.56 2.66 -11.68
N TYR A 51 -1.14 2.51 -10.49
CA TYR A 51 -1.95 3.52 -9.81
C TYR A 51 -1.37 3.91 -8.45
N THR A 52 -0.07 3.68 -8.23
CA THR A 52 0.64 3.87 -6.95
C THR A 52 0.36 5.23 -6.31
N ASN A 53 0.50 6.34 -7.06
CA ASN A 53 0.27 7.68 -6.51
C ASN A 53 -1.16 7.85 -6.01
N VAL A 54 -2.12 7.44 -6.84
CA VAL A 54 -3.55 7.53 -6.54
C VAL A 54 -3.89 6.70 -5.32
N LEU A 55 -3.40 5.46 -5.26
CA LEU A 55 -3.63 4.59 -4.12
C LEU A 55 -3.07 5.16 -2.82
N ILE A 56 -1.86 5.69 -2.85
CA ILE A 56 -1.23 6.26 -1.66
C ILE A 56 -1.99 7.51 -1.19
N ASP A 57 -2.48 8.35 -2.11
CA ASP A 57 -3.31 9.51 -1.77
C ASP A 57 -4.67 9.08 -1.19
N ILE A 58 -5.29 8.01 -1.72
CA ILE A 58 -6.54 7.45 -1.17
C ILE A 58 -6.30 6.87 0.23
N ILE A 59 -5.23 6.10 0.43
CA ILE A 59 -4.88 5.52 1.74
C ILE A 59 -4.61 6.65 2.75
N GLN A 60 -3.89 7.70 2.34
CA GLN A 60 -3.62 8.87 3.17
C GLN A 60 -4.93 9.52 3.62
N ALA A 61 -5.81 9.87 2.67
CA ALA A 61 -7.06 10.57 2.95
C ALA A 61 -8.08 9.73 3.75
N ASP A 62 -8.26 8.45 3.41
CA ASP A 62 -9.29 7.63 4.02
C ASP A 62 -8.90 7.08 5.40
N ILE A 63 -7.60 6.86 5.64
CA ILE A 63 -7.11 6.20 6.85
C ILE A 63 -6.25 7.14 7.70
N PHE A 64 -5.18 7.71 7.14
CA PHE A 64 -4.10 8.28 7.95
C PHE A 64 -4.22 9.77 8.28
N ASP A 65 -4.93 10.55 7.46
CA ASP A 65 -5.24 11.96 7.75
C ASP A 65 -6.03 12.10 9.05
N ARG A 66 -6.91 11.13 9.33
CA ARG A 66 -7.73 11.08 10.55
C ARG A 66 -6.91 10.95 11.83
N ILE A 67 -5.70 10.41 11.72
CA ILE A 67 -4.77 10.18 12.84
C ILE A 67 -3.46 10.97 12.70
N ARG A 68 -3.40 11.92 11.76
CA ARG A 68 -2.29 12.85 11.56
C ARG A 68 -0.94 12.18 11.30
N ILE A 69 -0.94 11.10 10.53
CA ILE A 69 0.29 10.40 10.10
C ILE A 69 0.50 10.66 8.61
N ASN A 70 1.68 11.12 8.22
CA ASN A 70 2.07 11.22 6.81
C ASN A 70 2.69 9.89 6.34
N ILE A 71 1.96 9.12 5.54
CA ILE A 71 2.44 7.80 5.09
C ILE A 71 3.45 7.87 3.96
N LYS A 72 3.62 9.01 3.27
CA LYS A 72 4.76 9.17 2.35
C LYS A 72 6.06 9.25 3.15
N GLU A 73 6.05 9.86 4.34
CA GLU A 73 7.24 9.94 5.19
C GLU A 73 7.45 8.69 6.05
N GLN A 74 6.37 8.09 6.57
CA GLN A 74 6.45 7.00 7.55
C GLN A 74 6.15 5.61 6.98
N GLY A 75 5.52 5.52 5.81
CA GLY A 75 5.07 4.26 5.24
C GLY A 75 6.17 3.48 4.54
N ILE A 76 6.09 2.16 4.64
CA ILE A 76 6.76 1.21 3.75
C ILE A 76 5.66 0.43 3.06
N PHE A 77 5.51 0.61 1.76
CA PHE A 77 4.42 0.04 0.98
C PHE A 77 4.88 -1.27 0.37
N PHE A 78 4.09 -2.33 0.54
CA PHE A 78 4.36 -3.64 -0.05
C PHE A 78 3.21 -4.01 -0.98
N PHE A 79 3.47 -3.93 -2.28
CA PHE A 79 2.52 -4.34 -3.31
C PHE A 79 2.71 -5.82 -3.61
N LYS A 80 1.69 -6.64 -3.36
CA LYS A 80 1.71 -8.06 -3.72
C LYS A 80 1.57 -8.20 -5.25
N VAL A 81 2.54 -8.86 -5.89
CA VAL A 81 2.56 -9.09 -7.36
C VAL A 81 2.52 -10.57 -7.74
N GLY A 82 2.75 -11.47 -6.79
CA GLY A 82 2.65 -12.92 -6.97
C GLY A 82 2.41 -13.62 -5.63
N GLU A 83 2.48 -14.96 -5.59
CA GLU A 83 2.31 -15.71 -4.35
C GLU A 83 3.34 -15.32 -3.30
N ASN A 84 4.62 -15.27 -3.70
CA ASN A 84 5.76 -14.99 -2.82
C ASN A 84 6.56 -13.75 -3.26
N GLU A 85 5.99 -12.91 -4.11
CA GLU A 85 6.65 -11.75 -4.68
C GLU A 85 5.93 -10.46 -4.32
N CYS A 86 6.72 -9.47 -3.90
CA CYS A 86 6.27 -8.12 -3.66
C CYS A 86 7.16 -7.08 -4.34
N VAL A 87 6.60 -5.90 -4.52
CA VAL A 87 7.37 -4.67 -4.74
C VAL A 87 7.27 -3.85 -3.48
N LYS A 88 8.42 -3.61 -2.84
CA LYS A 88 8.55 -2.68 -1.74
C LYS A 88 8.76 -1.29 -2.31
N LEU A 89 8.00 -0.33 -1.82
CA LEU A 89 8.08 1.07 -2.19
C LEU A 89 8.20 1.94 -0.94
N VAL A 90 9.11 2.89 -0.98
CA VAL A 90 9.31 3.92 0.04
C VAL A 90 9.48 5.28 -0.63
N TYR A 91 9.28 6.36 0.12
CA TYR A 91 9.69 7.69 -0.35
C TYR A 91 10.95 8.13 0.39
N GLU A 92 11.98 8.44 -0.38
CA GLU A 92 13.23 9.00 0.12
C GLU A 92 13.43 10.38 -0.49
N ASN A 93 13.53 11.41 0.34
CA ASN A 93 13.67 12.81 -0.11
C ASN A 93 12.58 13.21 -1.14
N GLY A 94 11.35 12.74 -0.93
CA GLY A 94 10.20 13.01 -1.80
C GLY A 94 10.18 12.20 -3.12
N LYS A 95 11.16 11.33 -3.35
CA LYS A 95 11.22 10.46 -4.53
C LYS A 95 10.80 9.04 -4.18
N GLN A 96 10.08 8.40 -5.09
CA GLN A 96 9.74 6.98 -4.97
C GLN A 96 10.98 6.14 -5.24
N VAL A 97 11.25 5.21 -4.33
CA VAL A 97 12.26 4.17 -4.48
C VAL A 97 11.53 2.84 -4.38
N ALA A 98 11.64 2.02 -5.42
CA ALA A 98 10.96 0.73 -5.52
C ALA A 98 11.97 -0.40 -5.76
N GLU A 99 11.80 -1.51 -5.05
CA GLU A 99 12.63 -2.71 -5.17
C GLU A 99 11.76 -3.97 -5.10
N LYS A 100 12.20 -5.04 -5.77
CA LYS A 100 11.56 -6.35 -5.64
C LYS A 100 11.93 -6.97 -4.30
N CYS A 101 10.97 -7.62 -3.66
CA CYS A 101 11.12 -8.30 -2.38
C CYS A 101 10.41 -9.65 -2.39
N GLN A 102 10.79 -10.53 -1.47
CA GLN A 102 9.97 -11.69 -1.13
C GLN A 102 8.79 -11.24 -0.28
N SER A 103 7.61 -11.82 -0.54
CA SER A 103 6.40 -11.57 0.25
C SER A 103 6.70 -11.80 1.73
N ILE A 104 6.33 -10.82 2.55
CA ILE A 104 6.43 -10.87 4.02
C ILE A 104 5.23 -11.61 4.66
N ILE A 105 4.39 -12.25 3.82
CA ILE A 105 3.15 -12.94 4.20
C ILE A 105 3.14 -14.32 3.60
#